data_AF-A0A6N9LA96-F1
#
_entry.id   AF-A0A6N9LA96-F1
#
_cell.length_a   1.000
_cell.length_b   1.000
_cell.length_c   1.000
_cell.angle_alpha   90.00
_cell.angle_beta   90.00
_cell.angle_gamma   90.00
#
_symmetry.space_group_name_H-M   'P 1'
#
loop_
_entity.id
_entity.type
_entity.pdbx_description
1 polymer ?
#
loop_
_entity_poly.entity_id
_entity_poly.type
_entity_poly.pdbx_seq_one_letter_code
_entity_poly.pdbx_strand_id
1 'polypeptide(L)'
;MIKINEMNPGKETVGFEAIIISVTVGKTNGANKSSYLNIVLQDATGTIDAKLWSATDEQIRLFERGQVVRGKGDIINYKGMRQMKIVKLEPIEMNDEQKALFLPQPPIEKAVMQKELDMYMKKIHNIRLYAIVHGLIEKHYTAFANYPAATKNHHDFASGLLYHTLCMLKLADQLINVYSYLDADLLYAGVILHDIGKVKEFTGPIVPAYSIEGSLVGHISIGHAMVKDMAEELHIEGEEVFLLEHMILSHHGKQEYGSPVLPQIPEAEALTLIDNVDARMNMFEKALKDTEPGSYSARIFGLENRNVYKSHH
;
A
#
# COMPACT_ATOMS: atom_id res chain seq x y z
N MET A 1 7.68 -25.02 -7.80
CA MET A 1 6.32 -24.44 -7.67
C MET A 1 6.16 -23.43 -8.78
N ILE A 2 5.02 -23.43 -9.48
CA ILE A 2 4.78 -22.45 -10.57
C ILE A 2 4.43 -21.10 -9.96
N LYS A 3 4.90 -20.00 -10.56
CA LYS A 3 4.52 -18.64 -10.17
C LYS A 3 3.14 -18.27 -10.72
N ILE A 4 2.41 -17.41 -10.04
CA ILE A 4 1.02 -17.06 -10.41
C ILE A 4 0.94 -16.46 -11.81
N ASN A 5 1.86 -15.58 -12.19
CA ASN A 5 1.85 -14.98 -13.53
C ASN A 5 2.02 -16.00 -14.67
N GLU A 6 2.69 -17.14 -14.43
CA GLU A 6 2.94 -18.24 -15.36
C GLU A 6 1.82 -19.30 -15.41
N MET A 7 0.81 -19.17 -14.54
CA MET A 7 -0.35 -20.05 -14.50
C MET A 7 -1.26 -19.79 -15.71
N ASN A 8 -1.34 -20.76 -16.61
CA ASN A 8 -2.17 -20.70 -17.81
C ASN A 8 -3.21 -21.83 -17.80
N PRO A 9 -4.46 -21.57 -18.26
CA PRO A 9 -5.47 -22.62 -18.39
C PRO A 9 -5.00 -23.77 -19.28
N GLY A 10 -5.47 -24.99 -18.99
CA GLY A 10 -5.19 -26.17 -19.82
C GLY A 10 -3.88 -26.91 -19.54
N LYS A 11 -3.12 -26.50 -18.51
CA LYS A 11 -2.00 -27.29 -17.96
C LYS A 11 -2.52 -28.34 -16.96
N GLU A 12 -1.73 -29.40 -16.74
CA GLU A 12 -1.92 -30.36 -15.62
C GLU A 12 -1.97 -29.63 -14.26
N THR A 13 -2.51 -30.29 -13.24
CA THR A 13 -2.61 -29.75 -11.87
C THR A 13 -1.26 -29.18 -11.40
N VAL A 14 -1.23 -27.88 -11.11
CA VAL A 14 0.00 -27.17 -10.76
C VAL A 14 0.19 -27.08 -9.24
N GLY A 15 1.43 -27.18 -8.77
CA GLY A 15 1.81 -26.91 -7.39
C GLY A 15 2.25 -25.47 -7.17
N PHE A 16 1.79 -24.85 -6.08
CA PHE A 16 2.05 -23.43 -5.75
C PHE A 16 2.27 -23.20 -4.24
N GLU A 17 2.96 -22.11 -3.93
CA GLU A 17 2.97 -21.50 -2.60
C GLU A 17 2.52 -20.05 -2.75
N ALA A 18 1.61 -19.60 -1.89
CA ALA A 18 1.01 -18.28 -1.98
C ALA A 18 0.52 -17.82 -0.60
N ILE A 19 0.38 -16.51 -0.41
CA ILE A 19 -0.30 -15.93 0.74
C ILE A 19 -1.78 -15.70 0.43
N ILE A 20 -2.65 -15.93 1.42
CA ILE A 20 -4.08 -15.63 1.32
C ILE A 20 -4.30 -14.15 1.58
N ILE A 21 -4.73 -13.38 0.56
CA ILE A 21 -5.04 -11.96 0.73
C ILE A 21 -6.53 -11.69 0.99
N SER A 22 -7.39 -12.65 0.65
CA SER A 22 -8.82 -12.64 0.93
C SER A 22 -9.34 -14.07 1.01
N VAL A 23 -10.25 -14.34 1.95
CA VAL A 23 -10.98 -15.61 2.07
C VAL A 23 -12.41 -15.31 2.49
N THR A 24 -13.39 -15.88 1.78
CA THR A 24 -14.81 -15.76 2.11
C THR A 24 -15.53 -17.09 1.93
N VAL A 25 -16.53 -17.35 2.76
CA VAL A 25 -17.35 -18.56 2.69
C VAL A 25 -18.55 -18.30 1.80
N GLY A 26 -18.75 -19.16 0.80
CA GLY A 26 -19.96 -19.20 -0.01
C GLY A 26 -20.73 -20.51 0.20
N LYS A 27 -21.99 -20.54 -0.23
CA LYS A 27 -22.81 -21.76 -0.31
C LYS A 27 -23.20 -22.05 -1.75
N THR A 28 -23.17 -23.33 -2.13
CA THR A 28 -23.63 -23.75 -3.46
C THR A 28 -25.15 -23.68 -3.57
N ASN A 29 -25.66 -23.52 -4.80
CA ASN A 29 -27.09 -23.51 -5.08
C ASN A 29 -27.67 -24.92 -5.29
N GLY A 30 -26.88 -25.98 -5.07
CA GLY A 30 -27.31 -27.37 -5.19
C GLY A 30 -28.15 -27.82 -4.00
N ALA A 31 -28.80 -28.99 -4.12
CA ALA A 31 -29.71 -29.54 -3.11
C ALA A 31 -29.10 -29.61 -1.69
N ASN A 32 -27.80 -29.93 -1.59
CA ASN A 32 -27.10 -30.06 -0.31
C ASN A 32 -26.48 -28.74 0.22
N LYS A 33 -26.55 -27.64 -0.54
CA LYS A 33 -25.99 -26.31 -0.19
C LYS A 33 -24.59 -26.36 0.45
N SER A 34 -23.70 -27.20 -0.08
CA SER A 34 -22.35 -27.37 0.44
C SER A 34 -21.58 -26.03 0.48
N SER A 35 -20.79 -25.85 1.52
CA SER A 35 -19.91 -24.68 1.65
C SER A 35 -18.73 -24.77 0.68
N TYR A 36 -18.22 -23.61 0.27
CA TYR A 36 -16.96 -23.47 -0.47
C TYR A 36 -16.25 -22.20 -0.03
N LEU A 37 -14.93 -22.15 -0.21
CA LEU A 37 -14.14 -20.95 0.02
C LEU A 37 -13.84 -20.26 -1.31
N ASN A 38 -14.11 -18.95 -1.40
CA ASN A 38 -13.46 -18.09 -2.39
C ASN A 38 -12.20 -17.53 -1.72
N ILE A 39 -11.05 -17.80 -2.33
CA ILE A 39 -9.73 -17.41 -1.82
C ILE A 39 -9.06 -16.59 -2.90
N VAL A 40 -8.49 -15.44 -2.55
CA VAL A 40 -7.55 -14.74 -3.44
C VAL A 40 -6.15 -15.05 -2.95
N LEU A 41 -5.38 -15.72 -3.80
CA LEU A 41 -4.00 -16.12 -3.54
C LEU A 41 -3.06 -15.10 -4.18
N GLN A 42 -1.95 -14.79 -3.51
CA GLN A 42 -0.92 -13.89 -4.00
C GLN A 42 0.47 -14.48 -3.85
N ASP A 43 1.33 -14.21 -4.82
CA ASP A 43 2.78 -14.31 -4.70
C ASP A 43 3.41 -13.01 -5.23
N ALA A 44 4.75 -12.90 -5.21
CA ALA A 44 5.45 -11.70 -5.67
C ALA A 44 5.19 -11.34 -7.15
N THR A 45 4.59 -12.24 -7.93
CA THR A 45 4.34 -12.06 -9.38
C THR A 45 2.91 -11.66 -9.70
N GLY A 46 1.95 -11.83 -8.79
CA GLY A 46 0.57 -11.42 -8.99
C GLY A 46 -0.44 -12.14 -8.11
N THR A 47 -1.71 -11.99 -8.45
CA THR A 47 -2.85 -12.57 -7.73
C THR A 47 -3.67 -13.51 -8.60
N ILE A 48 -4.31 -14.51 -8.01
CA ILE A 48 -5.28 -15.37 -8.70
C ILE A 48 -6.49 -15.66 -7.81
N ASP A 49 -7.69 -15.52 -8.39
CA ASP A 49 -8.93 -16.00 -7.78
C ASP A 49 -8.90 -17.53 -7.73
N ALA A 50 -9.20 -18.09 -6.56
CA ALA A 50 -9.17 -19.52 -6.32
C ALA A 50 -10.42 -19.99 -5.57
N LYS A 51 -10.86 -21.22 -5.85
CA LYS A 51 -12.02 -21.84 -5.19
C LYS A 51 -11.69 -23.20 -4.62
N LEU A 52 -11.90 -23.35 -3.30
CA LEU A 52 -11.94 -24.64 -2.64
C LEU A 52 -13.39 -25.09 -2.49
N TRP A 53 -13.81 -26.04 -3.33
CA TRP A 53 -15.16 -26.57 -3.31
C TRP A 53 -15.36 -27.60 -2.19
N SER A 54 -16.60 -27.72 -1.70
CA SER A 54 -16.96 -28.67 -0.65
C SER A 54 -16.09 -28.52 0.61
N ALA A 55 -15.80 -27.27 0.98
CA ALA A 55 -14.95 -26.96 2.12
C ALA A 55 -15.62 -27.41 3.43
N THR A 56 -14.86 -28.11 4.26
CA THR A 56 -15.32 -28.56 5.58
C THR A 56 -15.32 -27.41 6.59
N ASP A 57 -16.05 -27.54 7.69
CA ASP A 57 -16.04 -26.55 8.78
C ASP A 57 -14.64 -26.37 9.39
N GLU A 58 -13.81 -27.42 9.37
CA GLU A 58 -12.41 -27.36 9.77
C GLU A 58 -11.61 -26.49 8.81
N GLN A 59 -11.72 -26.72 7.49
CA GLN A 59 -11.02 -25.90 6.49
C GLN A 59 -11.47 -24.44 6.51
N ILE A 60 -12.75 -24.18 6.77
CA ILE A 60 -13.30 -22.83 6.91
C ILE A 60 -12.66 -22.09 8.10
N ARG A 61 -12.39 -22.78 9.21
CA ARG A 61 -11.70 -22.21 10.38
C ARG A 61 -10.18 -22.17 10.22
N LEU A 62 -9.62 -23.06 9.41
CA LEU A 62 -8.18 -23.20 9.25
C LEU A 62 -7.58 -22.09 8.39
N PHE A 63 -8.26 -21.73 7.30
CA PHE A 63 -7.72 -20.78 6.31
C PHE A 63 -8.17 -19.35 6.57
N GLU A 64 -7.20 -18.51 6.88
CA GLU A 64 -7.39 -17.11 7.23
C GLU A 64 -6.51 -16.19 6.37
N ARG A 65 -6.90 -14.93 6.31
CA ARG A 65 -6.14 -13.87 5.63
C ARG A 65 -4.76 -13.70 6.27
N GLY A 66 -3.73 -13.56 5.45
CA GLY A 66 -2.33 -13.40 5.89
C GLY A 66 -1.58 -14.71 6.11
N GLN A 67 -2.24 -15.87 6.00
CA GLN A 67 -1.57 -17.17 6.07
C GLN A 67 -0.91 -17.53 4.74
N VAL A 68 0.28 -18.10 4.81
CA VAL A 68 0.94 -18.73 3.65
C VAL A 68 0.44 -20.15 3.54
N VAL A 69 0.16 -20.59 2.31
CA VAL A 69 -0.34 -21.91 2.00
C VAL A 69 0.47 -22.56 0.89
N ARG A 70 0.64 -23.88 1.00
CA ARG A 70 1.13 -24.74 -0.07
C ARG A 70 -0.04 -25.52 -0.64
N GLY A 71 -0.15 -25.57 -1.97
CA GLY A 71 -1.28 -26.23 -2.58
C GLY A 71 -1.01 -26.81 -3.96
N LYS A 72 -2.05 -27.48 -4.46
CA LYS A 72 -2.19 -27.95 -5.83
C LYS A 72 -3.55 -27.53 -6.37
N GLY A 73 -3.62 -27.12 -7.63
CA GLY A 73 -4.87 -26.69 -8.25
C GLY A 73 -4.86 -26.75 -9.77
N ASP A 74 -6.05 -26.77 -10.35
CA ASP A 74 -6.26 -26.74 -11.79
C ASP A 74 -6.61 -25.31 -12.23
N ILE A 75 -5.89 -24.80 -13.24
CA ILE A 75 -6.15 -23.46 -13.78
C ILE A 75 -7.22 -23.56 -14.86
N ILE A 76 -8.31 -22.84 -14.65
CA ILE A 76 -9.46 -22.80 -15.55
C ILE A 76 -9.67 -21.39 -16.09
N ASN A 77 -10.25 -21.29 -17.28
CA ASN A 77 -10.78 -20.04 -17.79
C ASN A 77 -12.26 -19.94 -17.38
N TYR A 78 -12.58 -18.97 -16.52
CA TYR A 78 -13.94 -18.69 -16.08
C TYR A 78 -14.35 -17.29 -16.52
N LYS A 79 -15.29 -17.20 -17.47
CA LYS A 79 -15.79 -15.93 -18.04
C LYS A 79 -14.68 -15.02 -18.59
N GLY A 80 -13.66 -15.61 -19.21
CA GLY A 80 -12.54 -14.87 -19.79
C GLY A 80 -11.43 -14.52 -18.81
N MET A 81 -11.57 -14.86 -17.52
CA MET A 81 -10.55 -14.64 -16.49
C MET A 81 -9.97 -15.96 -15.99
N ARG A 82 -8.68 -15.95 -15.60
CA ARG A 82 -8.03 -17.11 -14.99
C ARG A 82 -8.55 -17.30 -13.57
N GLN A 83 -8.94 -18.53 -13.23
CA GLN A 83 -9.33 -18.92 -11.87
C GLN A 83 -8.70 -20.28 -11.55
N MET A 84 -8.32 -20.49 -10.30
CA MET A 84 -7.82 -21.76 -9.82
C MET A 84 -8.93 -22.56 -9.13
N LYS A 85 -9.11 -23.81 -9.53
CA LYS A 85 -9.85 -24.80 -8.74
C LYS A 85 -8.85 -25.49 -7.82
N ILE A 86 -8.97 -25.28 -6.51
CA ILE A 86 -8.05 -25.85 -5.53
C ILE A 86 -8.34 -27.35 -5.35
N VAL A 87 -7.30 -28.17 -5.48
CA VAL A 87 -7.35 -29.63 -5.28
C VAL A 87 -6.84 -30.00 -3.89
N LYS A 88 -5.75 -29.37 -3.45
CA LYS A 88 -5.16 -29.55 -2.12
C LYS A 88 -4.63 -28.21 -1.62
N LEU A 89 -4.81 -27.93 -0.33
CA LEU A 89 -4.28 -26.73 0.33
C LEU A 89 -3.90 -27.07 1.76
N GLU A 90 -2.72 -26.61 2.19
CA GLU A 90 -2.18 -26.81 3.54
C GLU A 90 -1.49 -25.51 4.00
N PRO A 91 -1.68 -25.06 5.25
CA PRO A 91 -0.99 -23.89 5.78
C PRO A 91 0.50 -24.16 5.98
N ILE A 92 1.30 -23.09 5.87
CA ILE A 92 2.71 -23.07 6.21
C ILE A 92 2.92 -21.96 7.24
N GLU A 93 3.54 -22.31 8.37
CA GLU A 93 3.96 -21.32 9.35
C GLU A 93 5.20 -20.56 8.83
N MET A 94 5.11 -19.24 8.86
CA MET A 94 6.17 -18.33 8.45
C MET A 94 6.16 -17.09 9.34
N ASN A 95 7.32 -16.50 9.58
CA ASN A 95 7.41 -15.17 10.19
C ASN A 95 7.10 -14.07 9.15
N ASP A 96 7.00 -12.82 9.59
CA ASP A 96 6.59 -11.73 8.69
C ASP A 96 7.65 -11.42 7.62
N GLU A 97 8.94 -11.59 7.91
CA GLU A 97 9.98 -11.41 6.88
C GLU A 97 9.84 -12.45 5.74
N GLN A 98 9.53 -13.70 6.09
CA GLN A 98 9.29 -14.77 5.12
C GLN A 98 8.01 -14.54 4.32
N LYS A 99 6.93 -14.09 5.00
CA LYS A 99 5.66 -13.75 4.32
C LYS A 99 5.83 -12.61 3.32
N ALA A 100 6.68 -11.63 3.62
CA ALA A 100 6.93 -10.49 2.73
C ALA A 100 7.41 -10.92 1.34
N LEU A 101 8.08 -12.07 1.22
CA LEU A 101 8.54 -12.63 -0.05
C LEU A 101 7.40 -13.03 -1.01
N PHE A 102 6.16 -13.12 -0.52
CA PHE A 102 4.96 -13.36 -1.31
C PHE A 102 4.23 -12.08 -1.71
N LEU A 103 4.71 -10.92 -1.26
CA LEU A 103 4.19 -9.62 -1.65
C LEU A 103 5.06 -9.02 -2.75
N PRO A 104 4.53 -8.12 -3.60
CA PRO A 104 5.37 -7.28 -4.43
C PRO A 104 6.43 -6.58 -3.57
N GLN A 105 7.56 -6.25 -4.17
CA GLN A 105 8.66 -5.58 -3.49
C GLN A 105 8.93 -4.24 -4.19
N PRO A 106 9.40 -3.22 -3.47
CA PRO A 106 9.88 -2.00 -4.09
C PRO A 106 11.01 -2.31 -5.09
N PRO A 107 11.19 -1.50 -6.15
CA PRO A 107 12.25 -1.70 -7.13
C PRO A 107 13.66 -1.37 -6.57
N ILE A 108 13.73 -0.86 -5.35
CA ILE A 108 14.96 -0.41 -4.69
C ILE A 108 15.07 -1.11 -3.33
N GLU A 109 16.28 -1.52 -2.96
CA GLU A 109 16.55 -2.16 -1.67
C GLU A 109 16.27 -1.23 -0.49
N LYS A 110 15.74 -1.80 0.61
CA LYS A 110 15.41 -1.05 1.83
C LYS A 110 16.59 -0.26 2.40
N ALA A 111 17.80 -0.80 2.34
CA ALA A 111 19.00 -0.12 2.83
C ALA A 111 19.34 1.13 1.99
N VAL A 112 19.06 1.12 0.68
CA VAL A 112 19.23 2.29 -0.20
C VAL A 112 18.15 3.32 0.09
N MET A 113 16.89 2.88 0.22
CA MET A 113 15.78 3.75 0.60
C MET A 113 16.04 4.48 1.93
N GLN A 114 16.59 3.78 2.93
CA GLN A 114 16.95 4.41 4.20
C GLN A 114 18.00 5.51 4.04
N LYS A 115 19.06 5.24 3.27
CA LYS A 115 20.10 6.25 3.01
C LYS A 115 19.54 7.47 2.29
N GLU A 116 18.64 7.27 1.33
CA GLU A 116 17.97 8.37 0.64
C GLU A 116 17.10 9.19 1.60
N LEU A 117 16.32 8.54 2.47
CA LEU A 117 15.52 9.24 3.49
C LEU A 117 16.42 10.09 4.41
N ASP A 118 17.51 9.51 4.92
CA ASP A 118 18.48 10.22 5.76
C ASP A 118 19.09 11.43 5.05
N MET A 119 19.31 11.33 3.72
CA MET A 119 19.79 12.46 2.91
C MET A 119 18.75 13.57 2.80
N TYR A 120 17.47 13.24 2.62
CA TYR A 120 16.40 14.24 2.58
C TYR A 120 16.15 14.90 3.93
N MET A 121 16.17 14.12 5.02
CA MET A 121 16.04 14.69 6.37
C MET A 121 17.14 15.71 6.66
N LYS A 122 18.38 15.49 6.18
CA LYS A 122 19.49 16.45 6.31
C LYS A 122 19.33 17.72 5.50
N LYS A 123 18.41 17.76 4.53
CA LYS A 123 18.09 18.98 3.77
C LYS A 123 17.13 19.90 4.54
N ILE A 124 16.53 19.45 5.65
CA ILE A 124 15.65 20.28 6.49
C ILE A 124 16.54 21.10 7.42
N HIS A 125 16.72 22.39 7.14
CA HIS A 125 17.62 23.26 7.89
C HIS A 125 16.93 23.90 9.10
N ASN A 126 15.60 24.06 9.06
CA ASN A 126 14.80 24.47 10.19
C ASN A 126 14.91 23.42 11.30
N ILE A 127 15.60 23.78 12.37
CA ILE A 127 15.91 22.89 13.49
C ILE A 127 14.67 22.34 14.19
N ARG A 128 13.57 23.11 14.21
CA ARG A 128 12.30 22.71 14.86
C ARG A 128 11.59 21.66 14.04
N LEU A 129 11.45 21.89 12.73
CA LEU A 129 10.89 20.91 11.80
C LEU A 129 11.73 19.63 11.76
N TYR A 130 13.06 19.77 11.66
CA TYR A 130 13.98 18.63 11.68
C TYR A 130 13.81 17.79 12.95
N ALA A 131 13.73 18.42 14.12
CA ALA A 131 13.58 17.71 15.38
C ALA A 131 12.27 16.90 15.45
N ILE A 132 11.15 17.47 14.99
CA ILE A 132 9.85 16.77 14.93
C ILE A 132 9.91 15.59 13.96
N VAL A 133 10.39 15.83 12.73
CA VAL A 133 10.52 14.79 11.70
C VAL A 133 11.42 13.66 12.18
N HIS A 134 12.60 13.99 12.69
CA HIS A 134 13.55 13.02 13.22
C HIS A 134 12.96 12.22 14.37
N GLY A 135 12.37 12.88 15.36
CA GLY A 135 11.77 12.21 16.52
C GLY A 135 10.67 11.23 16.13
N LEU A 136 9.80 11.60 15.18
CA LEU A 136 8.73 10.72 14.72
C LEU A 136 9.27 9.55 13.90
N ILE A 137 10.16 9.81 12.94
CA ILE A 137 10.76 8.75 12.12
C ILE A 137 11.54 7.79 13.01
N GLU A 138 12.36 8.28 13.95
CA GLU A 138 13.12 7.41 14.87
C GLU A 138 12.20 6.50 15.70
N LYS A 139 11.13 7.04 16.29
CA LYS A 139 10.18 6.26 17.10
C LYS A 139 9.41 5.23 16.30
N HIS A 140 9.11 5.52 15.03
CA HIS A 140 8.21 4.70 14.21
C HIS A 140 8.90 4.03 13.02
N TYR A 141 10.23 4.09 12.92
CA TYR A 141 10.97 3.70 11.73
C TYR A 141 10.68 2.27 11.28
N THR A 142 10.66 1.32 12.22
CA THR A 142 10.39 -0.09 11.90
C THR A 142 9.04 -0.27 11.21
N ALA A 143 8.00 0.44 11.66
CA ALA A 143 6.69 0.39 11.03
C ALA A 143 6.70 1.17 9.71
N PHE A 144 7.17 2.42 9.71
CA PHE A 144 7.25 3.29 8.55
C PHE A 144 7.96 2.64 7.35
N ALA A 145 9.08 1.96 7.63
CA ALA A 145 9.92 1.34 6.63
C ALA A 145 9.43 -0.03 6.14
N ASN A 146 8.41 -0.62 6.77
CA ASN A 146 7.89 -1.94 6.40
C ASN A 146 6.43 -1.89 5.95
N TYR A 147 5.65 -0.89 6.36
CA TYR A 147 4.24 -0.80 6.07
C TYR A 147 3.99 -0.40 4.60
N PRO A 148 2.88 -0.83 4.00
CA PRO A 148 2.46 -0.35 2.69
C PRO A 148 1.91 1.08 2.78
N ALA A 149 1.89 1.79 1.65
CA ALA A 149 1.25 3.11 1.60
C ALA A 149 -0.28 2.99 1.50
N ALA A 150 -0.80 1.88 0.96
CA ALA A 150 -2.24 1.66 0.92
C ALA A 150 -2.59 0.19 1.11
N THR A 151 -3.83 -0.10 1.54
CA THR A 151 -4.33 -1.48 1.60
C THR A 151 -4.60 -2.07 0.22
N LYS A 152 -4.80 -1.19 -0.79
CA LYS A 152 -5.04 -1.50 -2.19
C LYS A 152 -4.59 -0.32 -3.07
N ASN A 153 -4.40 -0.59 -4.35
CA ASN A 153 -4.17 0.38 -5.43
C ASN A 153 -2.69 0.76 -5.63
N HIS A 154 -2.18 1.75 -4.89
CA HIS A 154 -0.83 2.29 -5.06
C HIS A 154 0.06 1.87 -3.88
N HIS A 155 1.29 1.48 -4.19
CA HIS A 155 2.29 1.11 -3.18
C HIS A 155 1.75 0.14 -2.10
N ASP A 156 0.88 -0.79 -2.51
CA ASP A 156 0.13 -1.73 -1.66
C ASP A 156 0.96 -2.96 -1.27
N PHE A 157 2.26 -2.73 -1.06
CA PHE A 157 3.27 -3.73 -0.82
C PHE A 157 4.16 -3.38 0.37
N ALA A 158 4.86 -4.37 0.93
CA ALA A 158 5.75 -4.15 2.07
C ALA A 158 6.83 -3.11 1.73
N SER A 159 7.09 -2.19 2.66
CA SER A 159 7.94 -0.99 2.47
C SER A 159 7.40 0.03 1.46
N GLY A 160 6.13 -0.09 1.07
CA GLY A 160 5.47 0.81 0.13
C GLY A 160 5.37 2.25 0.65
N LEU A 161 5.18 2.45 1.96
CA LEU A 161 5.08 3.78 2.57
C LEU A 161 6.40 4.57 2.44
N LEU A 162 7.53 3.93 2.77
CA LEU A 162 8.85 4.52 2.59
C LEU A 162 9.15 4.80 1.11
N TYR A 163 8.86 3.84 0.22
CA TYR A 163 9.11 4.02 -1.20
C TYR A 163 8.28 5.17 -1.81
N HIS A 164 7.00 5.24 -1.46
CA HIS A 164 6.08 6.33 -1.84
C HIS A 164 6.64 7.69 -1.38
N THR A 165 7.00 7.79 -0.10
CA THR A 165 7.61 9.00 0.48
C THR A 165 8.86 9.44 -0.31
N LEU A 166 9.73 8.51 -0.71
CA LEU A 166 10.94 8.85 -1.48
C LEU A 166 10.64 9.29 -2.90
N CYS A 167 9.63 8.71 -3.56
CA CYS A 167 9.19 9.17 -4.87
C CYS A 167 8.63 10.59 -4.79
N MET A 168 7.84 10.87 -3.75
CA MET A 168 7.35 12.22 -3.47
C MET A 168 8.48 13.22 -3.17
N LEU A 169 9.49 12.83 -2.39
CA LEU A 169 10.65 13.69 -2.11
C LEU A 169 11.45 14.04 -3.37
N LYS A 170 11.58 13.09 -4.31
CA LYS A 170 12.19 13.35 -5.62
C LYS A 170 11.38 14.33 -6.46
N LEU A 171 10.05 14.25 -6.42
CA LEU A 171 9.15 15.21 -7.07
C LEU A 171 9.22 16.59 -6.40
N ALA A 172 9.28 16.62 -5.06
CA ALA A 172 9.44 17.85 -4.29
C ALA A 172 10.74 18.58 -4.65
N ASP A 173 11.87 17.86 -4.77
CA ASP A 173 13.15 18.41 -5.25
C ASP A 173 12.97 19.11 -6.62
N GLN A 174 12.23 18.50 -7.55
CA GLN A 174 11.99 19.10 -8.87
C GLN A 174 11.12 20.36 -8.76
N LEU A 175 10.06 20.31 -7.95
CA LEU A 175 9.15 21.44 -7.78
C LEU A 175 9.84 22.64 -7.12
N ILE A 176 10.68 22.42 -6.11
CA ILE A 176 11.45 23.49 -5.45
C ILE A 176 12.42 24.16 -6.43
N ASN A 177 13.03 23.38 -7.34
CA ASN A 177 13.90 23.94 -8.37
C ASN A 177 13.15 24.83 -9.38
N VAL A 178 11.88 24.52 -9.67
CA VAL A 178 11.04 25.33 -10.58
C VAL A 178 10.41 26.53 -9.85
N TYR A 179 9.89 26.28 -8.65
CA TYR A 179 9.18 27.24 -7.81
C TYR A 179 10.02 27.56 -6.58
N SER A 180 11.09 28.34 -6.77
CA SER A 180 12.06 28.66 -5.72
C SER A 180 11.52 29.49 -4.55
N TYR A 181 10.25 29.89 -4.60
CA TYR A 181 9.57 30.59 -3.50
C TYR A 181 8.96 29.64 -2.47
N LEU A 182 8.87 28.35 -2.77
CA LEU A 182 8.40 27.33 -1.84
C LEU A 182 9.38 27.18 -0.67
N ASP A 183 8.85 27.05 0.53
CA ASP A 183 9.61 26.64 1.70
C ASP A 183 10.00 25.16 1.56
N ALA A 184 11.25 24.93 1.20
CA ALA A 184 11.81 23.59 1.01
C ALA A 184 11.79 22.76 2.29
N ASP A 185 12.07 23.37 3.45
CA ASP A 185 12.15 22.66 4.72
C ASP A 185 10.77 22.17 5.13
N LEU A 186 9.74 23.03 5.02
CA LEU A 186 8.36 22.67 5.29
C LEU A 186 7.83 21.63 4.31
N LEU A 187 8.13 21.76 3.01
CA LEU A 187 7.68 20.79 2.01
C LEU A 187 8.31 19.41 2.24
N TYR A 188 9.61 19.32 2.51
CA TYR A 188 10.24 18.03 2.85
C TYR A 188 9.67 17.43 4.14
N ALA A 189 9.48 18.24 5.19
CA ALA A 189 8.90 17.78 6.44
C ALA A 189 7.46 17.26 6.24
N GLY A 190 6.64 18.01 5.50
CA GLY A 190 5.29 17.63 5.13
C GLY A 190 5.25 16.34 4.33
N VAL A 191 6.09 16.19 3.30
CA VAL A 191 6.17 14.96 2.49
C VAL A 191 6.56 13.75 3.36
N ILE A 192 7.55 13.89 4.25
CA ILE A 192 7.99 12.77 5.10
C ILE A 192 6.89 12.31 6.06
N LEU A 193 6.07 13.24 6.56
CA LEU A 193 5.13 12.97 7.65
C LEU A 193 3.65 12.89 7.21
N HIS A 194 3.28 13.25 5.98
CA HIS A 194 1.88 13.33 5.55
C HIS A 194 1.07 12.07 5.89
N ASP A 195 1.71 10.91 5.70
CA ASP A 195 1.13 9.58 5.87
C ASP A 195 1.63 8.84 7.14
N ILE A 196 2.33 9.51 8.05
CA ILE A 196 2.93 8.85 9.23
C ILE A 196 1.88 8.13 10.08
N GLY A 197 0.62 8.60 10.08
CA GLY A 197 -0.49 7.97 10.78
C GLY A 197 -0.78 6.53 10.32
N LYS A 198 -0.33 6.12 9.12
CA LYS A 198 -0.48 4.75 8.60
C LYS A 198 0.22 3.70 9.47
N VAL A 199 1.23 4.08 10.24
CA VAL A 199 1.92 3.19 11.19
C VAL A 199 1.00 2.72 12.34
N LYS A 200 -0.08 3.46 12.63
CA LYS A 200 -1.14 3.05 13.56
C LYS A 200 -2.45 2.70 12.85
N GLU A 201 -2.69 3.22 11.64
CA GLU A 201 -3.89 2.91 10.86
C GLU A 201 -3.94 1.42 10.47
N PHE A 202 -2.79 0.82 10.15
CA PHE A 202 -2.71 -0.58 9.72
C PHE A 202 -2.24 -1.51 10.84
N THR A 203 -2.74 -2.75 10.81
CA THR A 203 -2.39 -3.79 11.78
C THR A 203 -0.98 -4.36 11.61
N GLY A 204 -0.32 -4.11 10.47
CA GLY A 204 1.01 -4.65 10.18
C GLY A 204 1.40 -4.54 8.70
N PRO A 205 2.61 -5.01 8.34
CA PRO A 205 3.14 -4.87 6.99
C PRO A 205 2.62 -5.93 6.00
N ILE A 206 2.13 -7.07 6.52
CA ILE A 206 1.71 -8.21 5.71
C ILE A 206 0.20 -8.21 5.57
N VAL A 207 -0.30 -8.00 4.35
CA VAL A 207 -1.74 -8.07 4.02
C VAL A 207 -2.56 -7.25 5.03
N PRO A 208 -2.27 -5.93 5.18
CA PRO A 208 -2.77 -5.11 6.27
C PRO A 208 -4.30 -5.11 6.35
N ALA A 209 -4.83 -5.15 7.56
CA ALA A 209 -6.18 -4.70 7.86
C ALA A 209 -6.11 -3.30 8.47
N TYR A 210 -7.24 -2.61 8.50
CA TYR A 210 -7.39 -1.41 9.32
C TYR A 210 -7.45 -1.83 10.79
N SER A 211 -6.69 -1.14 11.64
CA SER A 211 -6.84 -1.24 13.09
C SER A 211 -8.18 -0.62 13.52
N ILE A 212 -8.59 -0.82 14.78
CA ILE A 212 -9.80 -0.17 15.30
C ILE A 212 -9.63 1.36 15.27
N GLU A 213 -8.48 1.85 15.72
CA GLU A 213 -8.13 3.28 15.68
C GLU A 213 -8.10 3.78 14.23
N GLY A 214 -7.43 3.08 13.32
CA GLY A 214 -7.38 3.43 11.91
C GLY A 214 -8.76 3.50 11.25
N SER A 215 -9.64 2.55 11.57
CA SER A 215 -11.01 2.50 11.03
C SER A 215 -11.90 3.63 11.55
N LEU A 216 -11.71 4.05 12.80
CA LEU A 216 -12.56 5.07 13.46
C LEU A 216 -12.03 6.49 13.30
N VAL A 217 -10.71 6.66 13.23
CA VAL A 217 -10.02 7.97 13.32
C VAL A 217 -9.37 8.36 11.99
N GLY A 218 -8.77 7.40 11.27
CA GLY A 218 -8.07 7.60 10.01
C GLY A 218 -6.67 8.21 10.13
N HIS A 219 -5.77 7.86 9.21
CA HIS A 219 -4.35 8.26 9.29
C HIS A 219 -4.11 9.76 9.31
N ILE A 220 -4.94 10.59 8.66
CA ILE A 220 -4.79 12.06 8.67
C ILE A 220 -4.85 12.59 10.11
N SER A 221 -5.93 12.25 10.82
CA SER A 221 -6.16 12.67 12.20
C SER A 221 -5.12 12.06 13.16
N ILE A 222 -4.75 10.80 12.94
CA ILE A 222 -3.71 10.13 13.72
C ILE A 222 -2.34 10.81 13.52
N GLY A 223 -1.95 11.08 12.27
CA GLY A 223 -0.69 11.71 11.92
C GLY A 223 -0.58 13.14 12.46
N HIS A 224 -1.69 13.89 12.38
CA HIS A 224 -1.82 15.20 13.02
C HIS A 224 -1.56 15.13 14.53
N ALA A 225 -2.23 14.22 15.24
CA ALA A 225 -2.02 14.03 16.68
C ALA A 225 -0.57 13.64 16.99
N MET A 226 0.04 12.76 16.17
CA MET A 226 1.44 12.36 16.34
C MET A 226 2.42 13.54 16.22
N VAL A 227 2.21 14.44 15.25
CA VAL A 227 3.01 15.66 15.11
C VAL A 227 2.85 16.58 16.31
N LYS A 228 1.60 16.77 16.76
CA LYS A 228 1.31 17.61 17.92
C LYS A 228 1.96 17.06 19.19
N ASP A 229 1.78 15.77 19.47
CA ASP A 229 2.37 15.10 20.64
C ASP A 229 3.90 15.20 20.64
N MET A 230 4.54 15.03 19.46
CA MET A 230 5.99 15.17 19.33
C MET A 230 6.46 16.61 19.57
N ALA A 231 5.73 17.61 19.06
CA ALA A 231 6.06 19.01 19.29
C ALA A 231 5.95 19.37 20.79
N GLU A 232 4.90 18.89 21.47
CA GLU A 232 4.71 19.07 22.91
C GLU A 232 5.84 18.41 23.74
N GLU A 233 6.21 17.17 23.41
CA GLU A 233 7.31 16.44 24.06
C GLU A 233 8.66 17.14 23.92
N LEU A 234 8.92 17.72 22.75
CA LEU A 234 10.16 18.45 22.46
C LEU A 234 10.13 19.91 22.93
N HIS A 235 9.01 20.37 23.52
CA HIS A 235 8.77 21.76 23.89
C HIS A 235 8.97 22.74 22.71
N ILE A 236 8.53 22.33 21.52
CA ILE A 236 8.59 23.14 20.30
C ILE A 236 7.23 23.79 20.09
N GLU A 237 7.22 25.12 20.12
CA GLU A 237 6.04 25.94 19.85
C GLU A 237 6.36 26.93 18.73
N GLY A 238 5.37 27.29 17.92
CA GLY A 238 5.53 28.32 16.89
C GLY A 238 4.73 28.04 15.64
N GLU A 239 4.83 28.97 14.69
CA GLU A 239 4.12 28.89 13.41
C GLU A 239 4.47 27.61 12.64
N GLU A 240 5.72 27.15 12.70
CA GLU A 240 6.19 25.96 11.97
C GLU A 240 5.42 24.70 12.35
N VAL A 241 4.98 24.58 13.61
CA VAL A 241 4.20 23.43 14.10
C VAL A 241 2.82 23.45 13.47
N PHE A 242 2.12 24.59 13.50
CA PHE A 242 0.78 24.72 12.91
C PHE A 242 0.82 24.59 11.39
N LEU A 243 1.88 25.06 10.73
CA LEU A 243 2.08 24.85 9.29
C LEU A 243 2.26 23.37 8.97
N LEU A 244 3.08 22.64 9.74
CA LEU A 244 3.26 21.19 9.55
C LEU A 244 1.97 20.40 9.85
N GLU A 245 1.22 20.78 10.89
CA GLU A 245 -0.12 20.25 11.16
C GLU A 245 -1.04 20.48 9.95
N HIS A 246 -1.02 21.69 9.37
CA HIS A 246 -1.82 22.03 8.19
C HIS A 246 -1.42 21.21 6.95
N MET A 247 -0.13 20.99 6.74
CA MET A 247 0.37 20.10 5.68
C MET A 247 -0.28 18.72 5.78
N ILE A 248 -0.31 18.13 6.98
CA ILE A 248 -0.93 16.81 7.20
C ILE A 248 -2.45 16.88 7.05
N LEU A 249 -3.10 17.85 7.66
CA LEU A 249 -4.57 17.91 7.65
C LEU A 249 -5.14 18.18 6.24
N SER A 250 -4.39 18.85 5.36
CA SER A 250 -4.86 19.23 4.03
C SER A 250 -4.36 18.36 2.88
N HIS A 251 -3.44 17.41 3.10
CA HIS A 251 -2.69 16.80 2.00
C HIS A 251 -3.51 16.02 0.96
N HIS A 252 -4.67 15.43 1.30
CA HIS A 252 -5.54 14.83 0.29
C HIS A 252 -6.26 15.88 -0.60
N GLY A 253 -6.16 17.17 -0.28
CA GLY A 253 -6.58 18.28 -1.12
C GLY A 253 -8.07 18.59 -1.13
N LYS A 254 -8.91 17.66 -0.63
CA LYS A 254 -10.37 17.75 -0.66
C LYS A 254 -11.02 17.16 0.57
N GLN A 255 -12.13 17.77 0.99
CA GLN A 255 -12.90 17.27 2.13
C GLN A 255 -13.55 15.91 1.85
N GLU A 256 -13.95 15.65 0.60
CA GLU A 256 -14.49 14.36 0.19
C GLU A 256 -13.46 13.22 0.28
N TYR A 257 -12.16 13.56 0.35
CA TYR A 257 -11.07 12.60 0.52
C TYR A 257 -10.59 12.49 1.98
N GLY A 258 -11.27 13.16 2.93
CA GLY A 258 -11.02 13.03 4.36
C GLY A 258 -10.18 14.15 4.99
N SER A 259 -9.63 15.08 4.20
CA SER A 259 -8.96 16.25 4.73
C SER A 259 -9.96 17.22 5.38
N PRO A 260 -9.84 17.59 6.66
CA PRO A 260 -10.79 18.53 7.28
C PRO A 260 -10.71 19.95 6.70
N VAL A 261 -9.55 20.33 6.16
CA VAL A 261 -9.28 21.65 5.56
C VAL A 261 -8.66 21.50 4.18
N LEU A 262 -8.85 22.50 3.32
CA LEU A 262 -8.20 22.55 2.01
C LEU A 262 -6.75 23.06 2.16
N PRO A 263 -5.85 22.79 1.20
CA PRO A 263 -4.54 23.43 1.16
C PRO A 263 -4.71 24.97 1.10
N GLN A 264 -3.97 25.67 1.96
CA GLN A 264 -4.04 27.15 2.09
C GLN A 264 -2.68 27.82 1.98
N ILE A 265 -1.62 27.01 1.86
CA ILE A 265 -0.25 27.45 1.63
C ILE A 265 0.29 26.70 0.41
N PRO A 266 1.22 27.30 -0.35
CA PRO A 266 1.68 26.72 -1.60
C PRO A 266 2.41 25.38 -1.40
N GLU A 267 3.05 25.15 -0.26
CA GLU A 267 3.67 23.88 0.10
C GLU A 267 2.64 22.77 0.27
N ALA A 268 1.48 23.07 0.86
CA ALA A 268 0.39 22.10 1.05
C ALA A 268 -0.25 21.74 -0.30
N GLU A 269 -0.45 22.73 -1.16
CA GLU A 269 -0.95 22.49 -2.53
C GLU A 269 0.05 21.64 -3.32
N ALA A 270 1.35 21.94 -3.21
CA ALA A 270 2.41 21.15 -3.81
C ALA A 270 2.40 19.70 -3.28
N LEU A 271 2.30 19.50 -1.96
CA LEU A 271 2.21 18.18 -1.35
C LEU A 271 1.03 17.38 -1.90
N THR A 272 -0.17 17.97 -1.97
CA THR A 272 -1.35 17.33 -2.57
C THR A 272 -1.12 16.90 -4.01
N LEU A 273 -0.49 17.75 -4.82
CA LEU A 273 -0.21 17.43 -6.22
C LEU A 273 0.85 16.35 -6.36
N ILE A 274 1.90 16.38 -5.53
CA ILE A 274 2.97 15.39 -5.49
C ILE A 274 2.42 14.01 -5.15
N ASP A 275 1.63 13.92 -4.07
CA ASP A 275 0.99 12.68 -3.63
C ASP A 275 0.12 12.10 -4.75
N ASN A 276 -0.76 12.92 -5.33
CA ASN A 276 -1.62 12.52 -6.43
C ASN A 276 -0.83 12.05 -7.67
N VAL A 277 0.29 12.71 -8.00
CA VAL A 277 1.13 12.30 -9.13
C VAL A 277 1.71 10.92 -8.86
N ASP A 278 2.33 10.70 -7.70
CA ASP A 278 2.99 9.44 -7.37
C ASP A 278 1.99 8.28 -7.32
N ALA A 279 0.89 8.45 -6.57
CA ALA A 279 -0.16 7.45 -6.45
C ALA A 279 -0.75 7.06 -7.81
N ARG A 280 -1.04 8.04 -8.67
CA ARG A 280 -1.64 7.77 -9.99
C ARG A 280 -0.64 7.11 -10.94
N MET A 281 0.61 7.57 -10.95
CA MET A 281 1.65 7.00 -11.82
C MET A 281 1.99 5.57 -11.43
N ASN A 282 2.02 5.25 -10.12
CA ASN A 282 2.16 3.88 -9.65
C ASN A 282 0.98 2.98 -10.10
N MET A 283 -0.25 3.49 -10.02
CA MET A 283 -1.43 2.75 -10.51
C MET A 283 -1.39 2.52 -12.02
N PHE A 284 -0.90 3.49 -12.80
CA PHE A 284 -0.68 3.33 -14.24
C PHE A 284 0.38 2.27 -14.53
N GLU A 285 1.54 2.34 -13.88
CA GLU A 285 2.63 1.36 -14.05
C GLU A 285 2.13 -0.06 -13.78
N LYS A 286 1.43 -0.25 -12.65
CA LYS A 286 0.82 -1.54 -12.28
C LYS A 286 -0.17 -2.03 -13.33
N ALA A 287 -1.05 -1.17 -13.82
CA ALA A 287 -2.02 -1.51 -14.85
C ALA A 287 -1.37 -1.90 -16.18
N LEU A 288 -0.37 -1.14 -16.60
CA LEU A 288 0.33 -1.35 -17.86
C LEU A 288 1.15 -2.64 -17.84
N LYS A 289 1.72 -3.02 -16.69
CA LYS A 289 2.48 -4.25 -16.53
C LYS A 289 1.66 -5.50 -16.92
N ASP A 290 0.40 -5.55 -16.52
CA ASP A 290 -0.50 -6.71 -16.73
C ASP A 290 -1.35 -6.62 -18.01
N THR A 291 -1.20 -5.53 -18.78
CA THR A 291 -1.95 -5.30 -20.02
C THR A 291 -1.12 -5.71 -21.23
N GLU A 292 -1.74 -6.33 -22.23
CA GLU A 292 -1.07 -6.64 -23.50
C GLU A 292 -0.92 -5.38 -24.38
N PRO A 293 0.19 -5.19 -25.11
CA PRO A 293 0.34 -4.06 -26.02
C PRO A 293 -0.79 -3.99 -27.05
N GLY A 294 -1.35 -2.80 -27.25
CA GLY A 294 -2.49 -2.56 -28.14
C GLY A 294 -3.85 -2.82 -27.51
N SER A 295 -3.92 -3.10 -26.20
CA SER A 295 -5.17 -3.43 -25.49
C SER A 295 -5.42 -2.52 -24.28
N TYR A 296 -6.58 -2.71 -23.65
CA TYR A 296 -6.99 -1.98 -22.45
C TYR A 296 -6.93 -2.88 -21.22
N SER A 297 -6.50 -2.30 -20.09
CA SER A 297 -6.62 -2.91 -18.77
C SER A 297 -8.08 -3.07 -18.34
N ALA A 298 -8.34 -3.77 -17.23
CA ALA A 298 -9.60 -3.64 -16.50
C ALA A 298 -9.81 -2.21 -15.96
N ARG A 299 -11.03 -1.89 -15.52
CA ARG A 299 -11.33 -0.59 -14.88
C ARG A 299 -10.63 -0.46 -13.53
N ILE A 300 -10.10 0.72 -13.25
CA ILE A 300 -9.31 0.98 -12.04
C ILE A 300 -10.00 2.06 -11.22
N PHE A 301 -10.46 1.69 -10.02
CA PHE A 301 -11.25 2.56 -9.16
C PHE A 301 -10.55 3.88 -8.82
N GLY A 302 -9.30 3.83 -8.36
CA GLY A 302 -8.52 5.04 -8.01
C GLY A 302 -8.07 5.89 -9.21
N LEU A 303 -8.41 5.50 -10.44
CA LEU A 303 -8.27 6.32 -11.64
C LEU A 303 -9.65 6.68 -12.20
N GLU A 304 -10.58 7.09 -11.35
CA GLU A 304 -11.95 7.47 -11.73
C GLU A 304 -12.69 6.34 -12.49
N ASN A 305 -12.44 5.08 -12.13
CA ASN A 305 -12.97 3.89 -12.81
C ASN A 305 -12.62 3.78 -14.30
N ARG A 306 -11.54 4.41 -14.78
CA ARG A 306 -11.13 4.31 -16.19
C ARG A 306 -10.33 3.05 -16.50
N ASN A 307 -10.36 2.65 -17.76
CA ASN A 307 -9.44 1.67 -18.33
C ASN A 307 -8.14 2.38 -18.76
N VAL A 308 -7.00 1.68 -18.70
CA VAL A 308 -5.70 2.17 -19.14
C VAL A 308 -5.34 1.48 -20.46
N TYR A 309 -4.94 2.25 -21.46
CA TYR A 309 -4.47 1.70 -22.74
C TYR A 309 -2.95 1.50 -22.71
N LYS A 310 -2.46 0.35 -23.16
CA LYS A 310 -1.03 0.10 -23.35
C LYS A 310 -0.66 0.25 -24.81
N SER A 311 0.15 1.25 -25.14
CA SER A 311 0.72 1.40 -26.49
C SER A 311 1.65 0.24 -26.85
N HIS A 312 1.90 0.07 -28.15
CA HIS A 312 2.96 -0.83 -28.64
C HIS A 312 4.39 -0.32 -28.37
N HIS A 313 4.50 0.97 -28.04
CA HIS A 313 5.72 1.66 -27.65
C HIS A 313 5.80 1.79 -26.14
#